data_AF-A0A2U0SBI3-F1
#
_entry.id   AF-A0A2U0SBI3-F1
#
_cell.length_a   1.000
_cell.length_b   1.000
_cell.length_c   1.000
_cell.angle_alpha   90.00
_cell.angle_beta   90.00
_cell.angle_gamma   90.00
#
_symmetry.space_group_name_H-M   'P 1'
#
loop_
_entity.id
_entity.type
_entity.pdbx_description
1 polymer ?
#
loop_
_entity_poly.entity_id
_entity_poly.type
_entity_poly.pdbx_seq_one_letter_code
_entity_poly.pdbx_strand_id
1 'polypeptide(L)'
;MLNALLVAAFALQSGVAIDSASQFGAATNHARCIVRAIGVAPADAGARAAKVDAAIKQCRDFLDSDFQAGRLLLNDRPYQPSAWRKLTPVLDAVQADIKASVTAPKQYKIMWKLPDGSLVDAYDAGTPPKTLSLVTVAI
;
A
#
# COMPACT_ATOMS: atom_id res chain seq x y z
N MET A 1 -20.32 -31.99 -5.82
CA MET A 1 -20.30 -31.02 -6.92
C MET A 1 -19.59 -29.76 -6.43
N LEU A 2 -18.48 -29.43 -7.09
CA LEU A 2 -17.72 -28.18 -7.10
C LEU A 2 -17.85 -27.22 -5.89
N ASN A 3 -16.88 -27.31 -4.97
CA ASN A 3 -16.45 -26.19 -4.12
C ASN A 3 -15.65 -25.16 -4.95
N ALA A 4 -16.30 -24.52 -5.93
CA ALA A 4 -15.66 -23.56 -6.85
C ALA A 4 -16.43 -22.23 -6.93
N LEU A 5 -16.79 -21.68 -5.79
CA LEU A 5 -17.36 -20.33 -5.61
C LEU A 5 -16.86 -19.92 -4.21
N LEU A 6 -15.82 -19.12 -3.97
CA LEU A 6 -15.46 -17.83 -4.56
C LEU A 6 -13.92 -17.74 -4.68
N VAL A 7 -13.37 -17.98 -5.88
CA VAL A 7 -12.16 -17.28 -6.31
C VAL A 7 -12.64 -15.91 -6.80
N ALA A 8 -13.02 -15.04 -5.87
CA ALA A 8 -13.43 -13.69 -6.20
C ALA A 8 -12.18 -12.88 -6.57
N ALA A 9 -11.96 -12.70 -7.87
CA ALA A 9 -11.23 -11.57 -8.45
C ALA A 9 -9.80 -11.30 -7.95
N PHE A 10 -8.97 -12.33 -7.74
CA PHE A 10 -7.51 -12.14 -7.56
C PHE A 10 -6.76 -11.95 -8.89
N ALA A 11 -7.47 -11.99 -10.02
CA ALA A 11 -6.91 -11.80 -11.34
C ALA A 11 -6.69 -10.30 -11.63
N LEU A 12 -5.67 -9.69 -11.01
CA LEU A 12 -4.89 -8.52 -11.51
C LEU A 12 -4.06 -7.79 -10.43
N GLN A 13 -4.17 -8.12 -9.13
CA GLN A 13 -3.26 -7.55 -8.14
C GLN A 13 -1.88 -8.23 -8.21
N SER A 14 -1.02 -7.75 -9.10
CA SER A 14 0.42 -8.04 -9.02
C SER A 14 1.03 -7.53 -7.71
N GLY A 15 0.33 -6.59 -7.06
CA GLY A 15 0.82 -5.84 -5.92
C GLY A 15 2.06 -5.02 -6.30
N VAL A 16 2.63 -4.32 -5.33
CA VAL A 16 3.81 -3.49 -5.54
C VAL A 16 5.01 -4.12 -4.87
N ALA A 17 6.02 -4.47 -5.68
CA ALA A 17 7.27 -5.03 -5.21
C ALA A 17 8.02 -4.03 -4.30
N ILE A 18 8.45 -4.51 -3.13
CA ILE A 18 9.25 -3.77 -2.17
C ILE A 18 10.58 -4.49 -2.00
N ASP A 19 11.65 -3.87 -2.51
CA ASP A 19 12.91 -4.57 -2.78
C ASP A 19 14.02 -4.19 -1.78
N SER A 20 13.72 -3.30 -0.82
CA SER A 20 14.67 -2.86 0.18
C SER A 20 14.04 -2.56 1.54
N ALA A 21 14.81 -2.78 2.61
CA ALA A 21 14.43 -2.43 3.98
C ALA A 21 14.04 -0.94 4.10
N SER A 22 14.72 -0.08 3.32
CA SER A 22 14.43 1.35 3.34
C SER A 22 13.02 1.66 2.85
N GLN A 23 12.60 1.04 1.74
CA GLN A 23 11.26 1.27 1.20
C GLN A 23 10.17 0.68 2.07
N PHE A 24 10.47 -0.43 2.76
CA PHE A 24 9.51 -1.22 3.51
C PHE A 24 8.72 -0.40 4.52
N GLY A 25 9.37 0.33 5.43
CA GLY A 25 8.67 1.09 6.46
C GLY A 25 7.76 2.18 5.89
N ALA A 26 8.33 3.05 5.05
CA ALA A 26 7.61 4.20 4.50
C ALA A 26 6.49 3.79 3.54
N ALA A 27 6.72 2.84 2.63
CA ALA A 27 5.69 2.38 1.70
C ALA A 27 4.51 1.70 2.41
N THR A 28 4.80 0.87 3.42
CA THR A 28 3.76 0.18 4.20
C THR A 28 2.93 1.16 5.00
N ASN A 29 3.58 2.10 5.69
CA ASN A 29 2.88 3.10 6.49
C ASN A 29 2.03 4.03 5.60
N HIS A 30 2.55 4.40 4.43
CA HIS A 30 1.79 5.17 3.44
C HIS A 30 0.55 4.41 2.94
N ALA A 31 0.70 3.15 2.52
CA ALA A 31 -0.40 2.32 2.08
C ALA A 31 -1.46 2.15 3.18
N ARG A 32 -1.03 1.91 4.42
CA ARG A 32 -1.90 1.81 5.60
C ARG A 32 -2.63 3.12 5.92
N CYS A 33 -1.96 4.26 5.78
CA CYS A 33 -2.58 5.57 5.92
C CYS A 33 -3.76 5.70 4.94
N ILE A 34 -3.53 5.38 3.66
CA ILE A 34 -4.53 5.53 2.61
C ILE A 34 -5.77 4.65 2.89
N VAL A 35 -5.60 3.35 3.11
CA VAL A 35 -6.74 2.45 3.33
C VAL A 35 -7.52 2.81 4.61
N ARG A 36 -6.83 3.31 5.65
CA ARG A 36 -7.49 3.82 6.87
C ARG A 36 -8.27 5.11 6.61
N ALA A 37 -7.73 6.03 5.81
CA ALA A 37 -8.40 7.27 5.45
C ALA A 37 -9.61 7.04 4.51
N ILE A 38 -9.56 6.00 3.68
CA ILE A 38 -10.72 5.52 2.90
C ILE A 38 -11.79 4.98 3.86
N GLY A 39 -11.41 4.11 4.80
CA GLY A 39 -12.34 3.43 5.71
C GLY A 39 -13.21 2.44 4.94
N VAL A 40 -14.53 2.59 5.05
CA VAL A 40 -15.48 1.88 4.18
C VAL A 40 -15.67 2.69 2.90
N ALA A 41 -15.36 2.07 1.76
CA ALA A 41 -15.50 2.70 0.45
C ALA A 41 -16.98 3.00 0.13
N PRO A 42 -17.31 4.19 -0.44
CA PRO A 42 -18.67 4.54 -0.83
C PRO A 42 -19.29 3.58 -1.86
N ALA A 43 -20.62 3.40 -1.80
CA ALA A 43 -21.39 2.64 -2.79
C ALA A 43 -21.35 3.29 -4.19
N ASP A 44 -21.51 4.61 -4.25
CA ASP A 44 -21.40 5.34 -5.51
C ASP A 44 -19.96 5.32 -6.06
N ALA A 45 -19.81 5.06 -7.35
CA ALA A 45 -18.51 4.91 -7.99
C ALA A 45 -17.75 6.24 -8.06
N GLY A 46 -18.45 7.36 -8.33
CA GLY A 46 -17.84 8.68 -8.39
C GLY A 46 -17.35 9.15 -7.02
N ALA A 47 -18.20 9.03 -6.00
CA ALA A 47 -17.86 9.33 -4.61
C ALA A 47 -16.71 8.46 -4.11
N ARG A 48 -16.65 7.20 -4.53
CA ARG A 48 -15.55 6.28 -4.18
C ARG A 48 -14.23 6.70 -4.80
N ALA A 49 -14.20 6.98 -6.11
CA ALA A 49 -12.99 7.47 -6.77
C ALA A 49 -12.48 8.75 -6.09
N ALA A 50 -13.37 9.71 -5.83
CA ALA A 50 -13.03 10.95 -5.13
C ALA A 50 -12.50 10.70 -3.71
N LYS A 51 -13.09 9.76 -2.97
CA LYS A 51 -12.63 9.38 -1.62
C LYS A 51 -11.23 8.76 -1.65
N VAL A 52 -10.95 7.90 -2.63
CA VAL A 52 -9.63 7.29 -2.83
C VAL A 52 -8.60 8.36 -3.19
N ASP A 53 -8.91 9.26 -4.12
CA ASP A 53 -8.03 10.36 -4.51
C ASP A 53 -7.73 11.32 -3.35
N ALA A 54 -8.75 11.67 -2.57
CA ALA A 54 -8.58 12.52 -1.39
C ALA A 54 -7.69 11.85 -0.33
N ALA A 55 -7.89 10.55 -0.06
CA ALA A 55 -7.07 9.79 0.87
C ALA A 55 -5.61 9.70 0.41
N ILE A 56 -5.39 9.44 -0.87
CA ILE A 56 -4.05 9.40 -1.48
C ILE A 56 -3.36 10.75 -1.33
N LYS A 57 -4.04 11.84 -1.69
CA LYS A 57 -3.49 13.20 -1.56
C LYS A 57 -3.14 13.52 -0.11
N GLN A 58 -4.07 13.29 0.82
CA GLN A 58 -3.86 13.58 2.24
C GLN A 58 -2.62 12.86 2.79
N CYS A 59 -2.51 11.55 2.54
CA CYS A 59 -1.39 10.76 3.05
C CYS A 59 -0.06 11.12 2.36
N ARG A 60 -0.11 11.46 1.06
CA ARG A 60 1.08 11.90 0.32
C ARG A 60 1.59 13.23 0.85
N ASP A 61 0.71 14.23 0.99
CA ASP A 61 1.05 15.55 1.50
C ASP A 61 1.65 15.45 2.93
N PHE A 62 1.10 14.57 3.76
CA PHE A 62 1.62 14.33 5.12
C PHE A 62 3.02 13.72 5.09
N LEU A 63 3.23 12.65 4.31
CA LEU A 63 4.52 11.98 4.20
C LEU A 63 5.60 12.91 3.60
N ASP A 64 5.24 13.68 2.58
CA ASP A 64 6.11 14.66 1.95
C ASP A 64 6.50 15.76 2.96
N SER A 65 5.55 16.25 3.77
CA SER A 65 5.80 17.20 4.86
C SER A 65 6.78 16.64 5.90
N ASP A 66 6.61 15.38 6.31
CA ASP A 66 7.53 14.71 7.24
C ASP A 66 8.93 14.52 6.66
N PHE A 67 9.03 14.23 5.36
CA PHE A 67 10.32 14.18 4.67
C PHE A 67 10.99 15.56 4.64
N GLN A 68 10.28 16.62 4.23
CA GLN A 68 10.84 17.98 4.16
C GLN A 68 11.28 18.51 5.53
N ALA A 69 10.57 18.13 6.59
CA ALA A 69 10.92 18.51 7.96
C ALA A 69 12.00 17.62 8.61
N GLY A 70 12.52 16.61 7.90
CA GLY A 70 13.52 15.67 8.42
C GLY A 70 12.99 14.73 9.52
N ARG A 71 11.65 14.59 9.64
CA ARG A 71 10.99 13.72 10.63
C ARG A 71 10.85 12.28 10.17
N LEU A 72 10.91 12.04 8.85
CA LEU A 72 10.88 10.69 8.30
C LEU A 72 12.25 10.01 8.48
N LEU A 73 12.30 9.00 9.34
CA LEU A 73 13.54 8.30 9.70
C LEU A 73 13.72 6.97 8.94
N LEU A 74 14.97 6.67 8.60
CA LEU A 74 15.49 5.40 8.10
C LEU A 74 16.68 5.00 8.97
N ASN A 75 16.55 3.91 9.73
CA ASN A 75 17.59 3.43 10.66
C ASN A 75 18.09 4.56 11.59
N ASP A 76 17.15 5.22 12.28
CA ASP A 76 17.38 6.34 13.20
C ASP A 76 18.02 7.59 12.59
N ARG A 77 18.06 7.69 11.26
CA ARG A 77 18.58 8.87 10.55
C ARG A 77 17.52 9.46 9.64
N PRO A 78 17.45 10.78 9.46
CA PRO A 78 16.55 11.38 8.49
C PRO A 78 16.77 10.80 7.09
N TYR A 79 15.66 10.58 6.38
CA TYR A 79 15.66 10.15 5.00
C TYR A 79 16.48 11.14 4.14
N GLN A 80 17.47 10.62 3.40
CA GLN A 80 18.26 11.45 2.49
C GLN A 80 17.50 11.71 1.19
N PRO A 81 17.70 12.87 0.52
CA PRO A 81 17.02 13.19 -0.74
C PRO A 81 17.19 12.13 -1.84
N SER A 82 18.35 11.47 -1.90
CA SER A 82 18.61 10.39 -2.86
C SER A 82 17.80 9.12 -2.57
N ALA A 83 17.61 8.77 -1.30
CA ALA A 83 16.77 7.65 -0.88
C ALA A 83 15.29 7.96 -1.11
N TRP A 84 14.88 9.20 -0.82
CA TRP A 84 13.52 9.68 -1.09
C TRP A 84 13.16 9.61 -2.58
N ARG A 85 14.09 10.03 -3.45
CA ARG A 85 13.92 9.92 -4.92
C ARG A 85 13.72 8.49 -5.40
N LYS A 86 14.35 7.50 -4.75
CA LYS A 86 14.17 6.07 -5.06
C LYS A 86 12.87 5.50 -4.47
N LEU A 87 12.37 6.07 -3.39
CA LEU A 87 11.11 5.68 -2.76
C LEU A 87 9.89 6.22 -3.51
N THR A 88 9.98 7.41 -4.09
CA THR A 88 8.85 8.09 -4.74
C THR A 88 8.14 7.21 -5.79
N PRO A 89 8.83 6.55 -6.73
CA PRO A 89 8.18 5.67 -7.72
C PRO A 89 7.46 4.47 -7.09
N VAL A 90 7.98 3.94 -5.98
CA VAL A 90 7.32 2.84 -5.24
C VAL A 90 6.03 3.34 -4.61
N LEU A 91 6.05 4.53 -4.02
CA LEU A 91 4.86 5.14 -3.43
C LEU A 91 3.80 5.48 -4.48
N ASP A 92 4.20 5.85 -5.70
CA ASP A 92 3.30 6.08 -6.82
C ASP A 92 2.67 4.77 -7.32
N ALA A 93 3.47 3.71 -7.42
CA ALA A 93 2.97 2.38 -7.74
C ALA A 93 1.97 1.88 -6.68
N VAL A 94 2.24 2.09 -5.38
CA VAL A 94 1.31 1.75 -4.28
C VAL A 94 -0.02 2.47 -4.43
N GLN A 95 0.01 3.76 -4.78
CA GLN A 95 -1.21 4.54 -4.99
C GLN A 95 -2.01 4.03 -6.19
N ALA A 96 -1.33 3.68 -7.29
CA ALA A 96 -1.97 3.10 -8.46
C ALA A 96 -2.63 1.74 -8.14
N ASP A 97 -1.94 0.87 -7.39
CA ASP A 97 -2.50 -0.42 -6.95
C ASP A 97 -3.74 -0.25 -6.07
N ILE A 98 -3.71 0.68 -5.11
CA ILE A 98 -4.87 0.98 -4.25
C ILE A 98 -6.04 1.50 -5.09
N LYS A 99 -5.80 2.43 -6.03
CA LYS A 99 -6.83 2.93 -6.95
C LYS A 99 -7.47 1.80 -7.75
N ALA A 100 -6.66 0.89 -8.28
CA ALA A 100 -7.14 -0.25 -9.06
C ALA A 100 -7.89 -1.28 -8.20
N SER A 101 -7.56 -1.39 -6.92
CA SER A 101 -8.10 -2.41 -6.01
C SER A 101 -9.42 -2.02 -5.35
N VAL A 102 -9.65 -0.72 -5.10
CA VAL A 102 -10.83 -0.22 -4.37
C VAL A 102 -12.04 -0.08 -5.31
N THR A 103 -12.60 -1.22 -5.71
CA THR A 103 -13.67 -1.34 -6.72
C THR A 103 -15.03 -1.78 -6.18
N ALA A 104 -15.18 -1.95 -4.87
CA ALA A 104 -16.45 -2.28 -4.22
C ALA A 104 -16.65 -1.44 -2.94
N PRO A 105 -17.90 -1.29 -2.45
CA PRO A 105 -18.18 -0.60 -1.20
C PRO A 105 -17.88 -1.46 0.02
N LYS A 106 -16.59 -1.78 0.20
CA LYS A 106 -16.07 -2.61 1.28
C LYS A 106 -15.04 -1.84 2.08
N GLN A 107 -14.67 -2.40 3.23
CA GLN A 107 -13.44 -2.01 3.90
C GLN A 107 -12.26 -2.70 3.22
N TYR A 108 -11.09 -2.07 3.28
CA TYR A 108 -9.86 -2.61 2.71
C TYR A 108 -8.73 -2.60 3.73
N LYS A 109 -7.80 -3.54 3.57
CA LYS A 109 -6.51 -3.55 4.28
C LYS A 109 -5.37 -3.82 3.32
N ILE A 110 -4.16 -3.53 3.80
CA ILE A 110 -2.91 -3.87 3.13
C ILE A 110 -2.39 -5.18 3.70
N MET A 111 -2.08 -6.13 2.83
CA MET A 111 -1.39 -7.37 3.18
C MET A 111 -0.11 -7.49 2.37
N TRP A 112 0.79 -8.35 2.85
CA TRP A 112 1.98 -8.77 2.11
C TRP A 112 1.70 -10.06 1.38
N LYS A 113 2.05 -10.09 0.10
CA LYS A 113 2.11 -11.32 -0.69
C LYS A 113 3.55 -11.83 -0.71
N LEU A 114 3.74 -13.03 -0.18
CA LEU A 114 5.03 -13.73 -0.16
C LEU A 114 5.32 -14.37 -1.55
N PRO A 115 6.58 -14.78 -1.83
CA PRO A 115 6.94 -15.41 -3.11
C PRO A 115 6.18 -16.69 -3.43
N ASP A 116 5.72 -17.43 -2.40
CA ASP A 116 4.88 -18.62 -2.55
C ASP A 116 3.40 -18.29 -2.83
N GLY A 117 3.05 -17.00 -2.88
CA GLY A 117 1.71 -16.49 -3.11
C GLY A 117 0.84 -16.35 -1.86
N SER A 118 1.33 -16.76 -0.69
CA SER A 118 0.60 -16.62 0.58
C SER A 118 0.48 -15.16 1.00
N LEU A 119 -0.59 -14.84 1.74
CA LEU A 119 -0.88 -13.50 2.23
C LEU A 119 -0.67 -13.42 3.75
N VAL A 120 0.09 -12.42 4.20
CA VAL A 120 0.32 -12.16 5.63
C VAL A 120 0.00 -10.70 5.98
N ASP A 121 -0.66 -10.48 7.13
CA ASP A 121 -1.08 -9.15 7.59
C ASP A 121 0.09 -8.37 8.23
N ALA A 122 1.00 -9.11 8.86
CA ALA A 122 2.25 -8.60 9.40
C ALA A 122 3.41 -9.43 8.84
N TYR A 123 4.44 -8.74 8.37
CA TYR A 123 5.69 -9.35 7.96
C TYR A 123 6.78 -8.90 8.93
N ASP A 124 7.29 -9.83 9.73
CA ASP A 124 8.28 -9.60 10.79
C ASP A 124 9.51 -10.51 10.61
N ALA A 125 9.96 -10.69 9.38
CA ALA A 125 11.27 -11.32 9.20
C ALA A 125 12.36 -10.27 9.43
N GLY A 126 13.31 -10.56 10.33
CA GLY A 126 14.46 -9.72 10.64
C GLY A 126 15.37 -9.37 9.44
N THR A 127 15.03 -9.86 8.25
CA THR A 127 15.56 -9.37 6.96
C THR A 127 14.40 -9.24 5.97
N PRO A 128 14.26 -8.11 5.26
CA PRO A 128 13.28 -8.01 4.17
C PRO A 128 13.68 -9.00 3.08
N PRO A 129 12.78 -9.86 2.61
CA PRO A 129 13.08 -10.81 1.56
C PRO A 129 13.12 -10.01 0.26
N LYS A 130 13.85 -10.52 -0.72
CA LYS A 130 14.25 -9.74 -1.89
C LYS A 130 13.08 -9.36 -2.83
N THR A 131 11.88 -9.86 -2.60
CA THR A 131 10.67 -9.58 -3.39
C THR A 131 9.41 -9.93 -2.58
N LEU A 132 8.84 -8.96 -1.87
CA LEU A 132 7.45 -9.02 -1.39
C LEU A 132 6.61 -8.04 -2.19
N SER A 133 5.33 -8.35 -2.37
CA SER A 133 4.38 -7.38 -2.90
C SER A 133 3.44 -6.88 -1.81
N LEU A 134 3.26 -5.55 -1.73
CA LEU A 134 2.11 -4.97 -1.03
C LEU A 134 0.87 -5.18 -1.89
N VAL A 135 -0.19 -5.74 -1.30
CA VAL A 135 -1.49 -5.95 -1.96
C VAL A 135 -2.62 -5.35 -1.15
N THR A 136 -3.58 -4.75 -1.84
CA THR A 136 -4.78 -4.19 -1.24
C THR A 136 -5.92 -5.21 -1.31
N VAL A 137 -6.48 -5.60 -0.16
CA VAL A 137 -7.46 -6.69 -0.04
C VAL A 137 -8.74 -6.17 0.61
N ALA A 138 -9.89 -6.52 0.02
CA ALA A 138 -11.20 -6.23 0.62
C ALA A 138 -11.48 -7.14 1.83
N ILE A 139 -12.09 -6.57 2.87
CA ILE A 139 -12.51 -7.25 4.10
C ILE A 139 -14.03 -7.42 4.10
#